data_AF-A0A3B7ACR9-F1
#
_entry.id   AF-A0A3B7ACR9-F1
#
_cell.length_a   1.000
_cell.length_b   1.000
_cell.length_c   1.000
_cell.angle_alpha   90.00
_cell.angle_beta   90.00
_cell.angle_gamma   90.00
#
_symmetry.space_group_name_H-M   'P 1'
#
loop_
_entity.id
_entity.type
_entity.pdbx_description
1 polymer ?
#
loop_
_entity_poly.entity_id
_entity_poly.type
_entity_poly.pdbx_seq_one_letter_code
_entity_poly.pdbx_strand_id
1 'polypeptide(L)' 'MTVHREGKRGKPRNHQASREPRPEYIAAVRHLDGRSEIFYIRYADDLDDARELVMAEVGKVQSVVIAQRH' A
#
# COMPACT_ATOMS: atom_id res chain seq x y z
N MET A 1 22.40 24.35 -5.44
CA MET A 1 20.93 24.27 -5.24
C MET A 1 20.41 23.29 -6.29
N THR A 2 19.80 22.14 -6.03
CA THR A 2 19.36 21.43 -4.82
C THR A 2 19.30 19.95 -5.20
N VAL A 3 20.09 19.14 -4.48
CA VAL A 3 20.08 17.68 -4.32
C VAL A 3 19.16 16.82 -5.21
N HIS A 4 19.80 15.91 -5.96
CA HIS A 4 19.18 14.68 -6.43
C HIS A 4 18.66 13.91 -5.21
N ARG A 5 17.35 13.80 -5.03
CA ARG A 5 16.79 12.80 -4.12
C ARG A 5 16.31 11.61 -4.93
N GLU A 6 17.24 10.68 -5.12
CA GLU A 6 16.89 9.27 -5.18
C GLU A 6 16.02 8.95 -3.96
N GLY A 7 14.71 8.88 -4.17
CA GLY A 7 13.79 8.31 -3.20
C GLY A 7 13.95 6.79 -3.18
N LYS A 8 15.05 6.29 -2.62
CA LYS A 8 15.14 4.91 -2.13
C LYS A 8 14.19 4.77 -0.93
N ARG A 9 12.91 4.49 -1.19
CA ARG A 9 11.91 4.26 -0.13
C ARG A 9 10.73 3.48 -0.70
N GLY A 10 10.51 2.21 -0.38
CA GLY A 10 11.39 1.21 0.22
C GLY A 10 11.18 -0.10 -0.52
N LYS A 11 12.20 -0.96 -0.54
CA LYS A 11 11.99 -2.38 -0.81
C LYS A 11 10.79 -2.84 0.05
N PRO A 12 9.74 -3.48 -0.49
CA PRO A 12 8.95 -4.38 0.32
C PRO A 12 9.99 -5.29 0.97
N ARG A 13 10.12 -5.22 2.30
CA ARG A 13 10.82 -6.26 3.02
C ARG A 13 10.11 -7.53 2.60
N ASN A 14 10.83 -8.34 1.84
CA ASN A 14 10.48 -9.70 1.51
C ASN A 14 10.42 -10.46 2.86
N HIS A 15 9.37 -10.21 3.64
CA HIS A 15 8.99 -11.10 4.72
C HIS A 15 8.44 -12.33 3.99
N GLN A 16 9.37 -13.22 3.62
CA GLN A 16 9.11 -14.64 3.47
C GLN A 16 8.44 -15.10 4.77
N ALA A 17 7.13 -14.95 4.84
CA ALA A 17 6.30 -15.74 5.72
C ALA A 17 5.66 -16.76 4.81
N SER A 18 6.30 -17.92 4.68
CA SER A 18 5.68 -19.14 4.15
C SER A 18 4.34 -19.33 4.84
N ARG A 19 3.24 -18.91 4.21
CA ARG A 19 1.91 -19.09 4.78
C ARG A 19 0.83 -19.00 3.71
N GLU A 20 0.76 -20.08 2.92
CA GLU A 20 -0.36 -20.37 2.00
C GLU A 20 -0.53 -19.30 0.89
N PRO A 21 -1.04 -19.65 -0.30
CA PRO A 21 -1.36 -18.64 -1.32
C PRO A 21 -2.62 -17.88 -0.90
N ARG A 22 -2.54 -17.10 0.17
CA ARG A 22 -3.62 -16.18 0.55
C ARG A 22 -3.52 -14.95 -0.36
N PRO A 23 -4.63 -14.46 -0.91
CA PRO A 23 -4.61 -13.25 -1.73
C PRO A 23 -4.05 -12.10 -0.89
N GLU A 24 -2.86 -11.63 -1.24
CA GLU A 24 -2.25 -10.46 -0.60
C GLU A 24 -2.69 -9.22 -1.38
N TYR A 25 -3.49 -8.35 -0.78
CA TYR A 25 -3.87 -7.09 -1.40
C TYR A 25 -2.83 -6.01 -1.08
N ILE A 26 -2.54 -5.18 -2.07
CA ILE A 26 -1.63 -4.05 -1.93
C ILE A 26 -2.39 -2.78 -2.31
N ALA A 27 -2.35 -1.78 -1.45
CA ALA A 27 -2.87 -0.46 -1.74
C ALA A 27 -1.74 0.56 -1.89
N ALA A 28 -1.72 1.25 -3.02
CA ALA A 28 -0.91 2.44 -3.23
C ALA A 28 -1.79 3.66 -2.96
N VAL A 29 -1.43 4.43 -1.95
CA VAL A 29 -2.15 5.62 -1.51
C VAL A 29 -1.37 6.84 -1.89
N ARG A 30 -2.04 7.83 -2.48
CA ARG A 30 -1.49 9.15 -2.74
C ARG A 30 -2.15 10.17 -1.81
N HIS A 31 -1.36 10.80 -0.97
CA HIS A 31 -1.80 11.85 -0.06
C HIS A 31 -1.91 13.19 -0.78
N LEU A 32 -2.67 14.12 -0.17
CA LEU A 32 -2.84 15.49 -0.67
C LEU A 32 -1.52 16.28 -0.66
N ASP A 33 -0.56 15.91 0.20
CA ASP A 33 0.80 16.45 0.25
C ASP A 33 1.67 16.00 -0.94
N GLY A 34 1.13 15.16 -1.83
CA GLY A 34 1.87 14.60 -2.97
C GLY A 34 2.75 13.41 -2.63
N ARG A 35 2.79 13.00 -1.35
CA ARG A 35 3.45 11.77 -0.90
C ARG A 35 2.63 10.55 -1.30
N SER A 36 3.32 9.48 -1.64
CA SER A 36 2.71 8.19 -1.94
C SER A 36 3.26 7.10 -1.02
N GLU A 37 2.36 6.30 -0.46
CA GLU A 37 2.65 5.25 0.52
C GLU A 37 2.01 3.93 0.08
N ILE A 38 2.66 2.81 0.40
CA ILE A 38 2.21 1.46 0.01
C ILE A 38 1.81 0.70 1.27
N PHE A 39 0.58 0.23 1.30
CA PHE A 39 -0.02 -0.54 2.38
C PHE A 39 -0.20 -2.00 1.95
N TYR A 40 0.19 -2.92 2.82
CA TYR A 40 0.01 -4.37 2.62
C TYR A 40 -1.17 -4.82 3.47
N ILE A 41 -2.19 -5.34 2.81
CA ILE A 41 -3.45 -5.69 3.44
C ILE A 41 -3.53 -7.21 3.47
N ARG A 42 -3.44 -7.76 4.69
CA ARG A 42 -3.43 -9.21 4.95
C ARG A 42 -4.75 -9.75 5.48
N TYR A 43 -5.68 -8.86 5.82
CA TYR A 43 -6.98 -9.17 6.42
C TYR A 43 -8.15 -8.66 5.57
N ALA A 44 -7.99 -8.57 4.25
CA ALA A 44 -9.09 -8.25 3.36
C ALA A 44 -9.49 -9.47 2.55
N ASP A 45 -10.79 -9.74 2.51
CA ASP A 45 -11.38 -10.75 1.63
C ASP A 45 -11.56 -10.18 0.21
N ASP A 46 -11.93 -8.89 0.11
CA ASP A 46 -12.30 -8.22 -1.14
C ASP A 46 -11.64 -6.83 -1.31
N LEU A 47 -11.66 -6.31 -2.54
CA LEU A 47 -11.13 -4.98 -2.88
C LEU A 47 -11.82 -3.84 -2.12
N ASP A 48 -13.11 -3.97 -1.80
CA ASP A 48 -13.87 -2.95 -1.08
C ASP A 48 -13.47 -2.92 0.40
N ASP A 49 -13.37 -4.09 1.04
CA ASP A 49 -12.88 -4.23 2.41
C ASP A 49 -11.42 -3.73 2.53
N ALA A 50 -10.57 -4.10 1.57
CA ALA A 50 -9.21 -3.59 1.45
C ALA A 50 -9.17 -2.04 1.39
N ARG A 51 -10.12 -1.44 0.69
CA ARG A 51 -10.22 0.03 0.59
C ARG A 51 -10.64 0.65 1.91
N GLU A 52 -11.65 0.09 2.57
CA GLU A 52 -12.13 0.58 3.86
C GLU A 52 -11.02 0.55 4.91
N LEU A 53 -10.25 -0.55 4.98
CA LEU A 53 -9.12 -0.67 5.90
C LEU A 53 -8.06 0.43 5.67
N VAL A 54 -7.75 0.72 4.40
CA VAL A 54 -6.78 1.77 4.04
C VAL A 54 -7.34 3.16 4.34
N MET A 55 -8.61 3.40 4.05
CA MET A 55 -9.26 4.68 4.34
C MET A 55 -9.40 4.91 5.86
N ALA A 56 -9.61 3.86 6.65
CA ALA A 56 -9.67 3.93 8.10
C ALA A 56 -8.30 4.24 8.73
N GLU A 57 -7.23 3.63 8.21
CA GLU A 57 -5.86 3.86 8.69
C GLU A 57 -5.30 5.22 8.24
N VAL A 58 -5.53 5.59 6.97
CA VAL A 58 -4.87 6.75 6.35
C VAL A 58 -5.74 8.01 6.33
N GLY A 59 -7.06 7.85 6.35
CA GLY A 59 -8.01 8.95 6.28
C GLY A 59 -8.14 9.55 4.87
N LYS A 60 -8.19 10.90 4.78
CA LYS A 60 -8.41 11.61 3.52
C LYS A 60 -7.16 11.60 2.64
N VAL A 61 -7.32 11.01 1.47
CA VAL A 61 -6.25 10.81 0.49
C VAL A 61 -6.69 11.30 -0.88
N GLN A 62 -5.74 11.71 -1.71
CA GLN A 62 -6.01 12.20 -3.06
C GLN A 62 -6.45 11.08 -3.99
N SER A 63 -5.85 9.90 -3.85
CA SER A 63 -6.17 8.73 -4.66
C SER A 63 -5.72 7.44 -3.98
N VAL A 64 -6.46 6.36 -4.18
CA VAL A 64 -6.11 5.01 -3.72
C VAL A 64 -6.22 4.07 -4.89
N VAL A 65 -5.18 3.27 -5.13
CA VAL A 65 -5.16 2.19 -6.11
C VAL A 65 -4.91 0.90 -5.35
N ILE A 66 -5.80 -0.08 -5.51
CA ILE A 66 -5.69 -1.39 -4.87
C ILE A 66 -5.45 -2.43 -5.95
N ALA A 67 -4.47 -3.28 -5.73
CA ALA A 67 -4.12 -4.39 -6.61
C ALA A 67 -4.01 -5.67 -5.79
N GLN A 68 -4.56 -6.75 -6.32
CA GLN A 68 -4.29 -8.09 -5.80
C GLN A 68 -2.90 -8.53 -6.27
N ARG A 69 -2.07 -9.02 -5.35
CA ARG A 69 -0.80 -9.67 -5.68
C ARG A 69 -1.05 -11.16 -5.81
N HIS A 70 -0.72 -11.70 -6.98
CA HIS A 70 -0.94 -13.10 -7.37
C HIS A 70 0.38 -13.81 -7.65
#